data_AF-A0A183BUI0-F1
#
_entry.id   AF-A0A183BUI0-F1
#
_cell.length_a   1.000
_cell.length_b   1.000
_cell.length_c   1.000
_cell.angle_alpha   90.00
_cell.angle_beta   90.00
_cell.angle_gamma   90.00
#
_symmetry.space_group_name_H-M   'P 1'
#
loop_
_entity.id
_entity.type
_entity.pdbx_description
1 polymer ?
#
loop_
_entity_poly.entity_id
_entity_poly.type
_entity_poly.pdbx_seq_one_letter_code
_entity_poly.pdbx_strand_id
1 'polypeptide(L)'
;MDADSGLIIDDLEQEENSENMDPDEDEEAAEQNCNKLEMRIVKVNFTSPSGGSAAHRRVPGPDTNEKLEKYQKEQQLSIVNLQKTVTKIDWSSVRAEKPMSKNPYFEVKILEKKGGIFIGLATKQMPLNSLVGLHKGTVAYGNWDDFWDHEVEGCGHWSNGRPVIGGKPLFGVGDVVGCGVNLKNGQIINTKNGERLDTANLFVSFAADLFPCVSLLGPYTAIEANFGPNFQFNIADGI
;
A
#
# COMPACT_ATOMS: atom_id res chain seq x y z
N MET A 1 -42.29 -53.58 20.28
CA MET A 1 -42.73 -54.13 18.99
C MET A 1 -43.15 -52.94 18.14
N ASP A 2 -42.46 -52.46 17.12
CA ASP A 2 -41.13 -52.66 16.51
C ASP A 2 -40.84 -51.34 15.75
N ALA A 3 -39.61 -50.81 15.79
CA ALA A 3 -38.67 -50.73 14.66
C ALA A 3 -39.15 -49.82 13.48
N ASP A 4 -38.46 -48.70 13.20
CA ASP A 4 -37.29 -48.62 12.29
C ASP A 4 -37.77 -48.39 10.83
N SER A 5 -37.68 -47.15 10.33
CA SER A 5 -36.69 -46.66 9.35
C SER A 5 -36.88 -47.16 7.92
N GLY A 6 -36.58 -46.30 6.95
CA GLY A 6 -36.49 -46.71 5.55
C GLY A 6 -36.89 -45.65 4.54
N LEU A 7 -35.88 -44.88 4.10
CA LEU A 7 -35.82 -44.25 2.77
C LEU A 7 -36.29 -45.20 1.65
N ILE A 8 -36.76 -44.66 0.53
CA ILE A 8 -36.21 -44.92 -0.82
C ILE A 8 -36.83 -43.89 -1.78
N ILE A 9 -35.92 -43.11 -2.37
CA ILE A 9 -36.04 -42.31 -3.60
C ILE A 9 -35.91 -43.28 -4.77
N ASP A 10 -36.63 -43.02 -5.87
CA ASP A 10 -36.35 -43.37 -7.30
C ASP A 10 -37.71 -43.25 -8.04
N ASP A 11 -37.91 -42.60 -9.20
CA ASP A 11 -37.15 -42.45 -10.45
C ASP A 11 -37.62 -41.15 -11.18
N LEU A 12 -36.73 -40.32 -11.77
CA LEU A 12 -36.38 -40.22 -13.21
C LEU A 12 -37.60 -40.08 -14.15
N GLU A 13 -37.75 -39.04 -14.98
CA GLU A 13 -36.96 -38.82 -16.21
C GLU A 13 -36.91 -37.34 -16.67
N GLN A 14 -35.90 -37.10 -17.51
CA GLN A 14 -35.52 -35.86 -18.20
C GLN A 14 -36.51 -35.44 -19.29
N GLU A 15 -36.59 -34.13 -19.54
CA GLU A 15 -36.64 -33.60 -20.90
C GLU A 15 -35.99 -32.20 -20.93
N GLU A 16 -34.82 -32.13 -21.56
CA GLU A 16 -34.21 -30.90 -22.06
C GLU A 16 -35.19 -30.23 -23.02
N ASN A 17 -35.41 -28.93 -22.85
CA ASN A 17 -35.78 -28.09 -23.98
C ASN A 17 -34.85 -26.88 -24.02
N SER A 18 -33.97 -26.93 -25.00
CA SER A 18 -32.98 -25.95 -25.36
C SER A 18 -33.63 -24.77 -26.06
N GLU A 19 -33.83 -23.67 -25.33
CA GLU A 19 -33.81 -22.35 -25.95
C GLU A 19 -32.39 -21.81 -25.80
N ASN A 20 -31.70 -21.75 -26.95
CA ASN A 20 -30.35 -21.25 -27.11
C ASN A 20 -30.27 -19.83 -26.54
N MET A 21 -29.66 -19.70 -25.36
CA MET A 21 -29.25 -18.43 -24.80
C MET A 21 -27.72 -18.45 -24.83
N ASP A 22 -27.18 -17.61 -25.70
CA ASP A 22 -25.75 -17.54 -26.02
C ASP A 22 -24.96 -17.16 -24.75
N PRO A 23 -24.08 -18.02 -24.22
CA PRO A 23 -23.31 -17.71 -23.01
C PRO A 23 -22.32 -16.55 -23.22
N ASP A 24 -22.05 -16.20 -24.47
CA ASP A 24 -21.12 -15.14 -24.85
C ASP A 24 -21.74 -13.73 -24.72
N GLU A 25 -23.07 -13.56 -24.80
CA GLU A 25 -23.72 -12.24 -24.71
C GLU A 25 -23.75 -11.69 -23.26
N ASP A 26 -23.83 -12.57 -22.26
CA ASP A 26 -23.68 -12.19 -20.84
C ASP A 26 -22.20 -12.01 -20.45
N GLU A 27 -21.26 -12.69 -21.13
CA GLU A 27 -19.82 -12.49 -20.92
C GLU A 27 -19.36 -11.16 -21.52
N GLU A 28 -19.84 -10.75 -22.70
CA GLU A 28 -19.51 -9.45 -23.29
C GLU A 28 -20.14 -8.29 -22.49
N ALA A 29 -21.34 -8.46 -21.95
CA ALA A 29 -21.97 -7.49 -21.05
C ALA A 29 -21.29 -7.43 -19.66
N ALA A 30 -20.83 -8.57 -19.14
CA ALA A 30 -20.02 -8.63 -17.92
C ALA A 30 -18.61 -8.06 -18.14
N GLU A 31 -17.97 -8.29 -19.29
CA GLU A 31 -16.69 -7.72 -19.72
C GLU A 31 -16.80 -6.21 -19.95
N GLN A 32 -17.89 -5.73 -20.56
CA GLN A 32 -18.13 -4.30 -20.73
C GLN A 32 -18.39 -3.58 -19.41
N ASN A 33 -18.92 -4.27 -18.39
CA ASN A 33 -19.06 -3.73 -17.03
C ASN A 33 -17.80 -3.95 -16.15
N CYS A 34 -16.88 -4.82 -16.56
CA CYS A 34 -15.58 -5.06 -15.91
C CYS A 34 -14.55 -3.96 -16.25
N ASN A 35 -14.83 -3.11 -17.25
CA ASN A 35 -13.91 -2.10 -17.78
C ASN A 35 -13.75 -0.82 -16.94
N LYS A 36 -13.92 -0.87 -15.61
CA LYS A 36 -13.56 0.27 -14.73
C LYS A 36 -13.11 -0.10 -13.31
N LEU A 37 -12.33 -1.16 -13.18
CA LEU A 37 -11.67 -1.57 -11.94
C LEU A 37 -10.31 -0.87 -11.79
N GLU A 38 -10.29 0.41 -11.39
CA GLU A 38 -9.04 1.14 -11.18
C GLU A 38 -8.57 1.07 -9.72
N MET A 39 -7.37 0.56 -9.48
CA MET A 39 -6.59 0.98 -8.31
C MET A 39 -6.17 2.44 -8.51
N ARG A 40 -6.37 3.30 -7.51
CA ARG A 40 -6.05 4.73 -7.65
C ARG A 40 -5.15 5.19 -6.52
N ILE A 41 -3.90 5.52 -6.86
CA ILE A 41 -3.21 6.59 -6.14
C ILE A 41 -3.83 7.88 -6.67
N VAL A 42 -4.83 8.38 -5.96
CA VAL A 42 -5.69 9.48 -6.44
C VAL A 42 -4.91 10.78 -6.56
N LYS A 43 -3.88 10.95 -5.72
CA LYS A 43 -3.06 12.16 -5.69
C LYS A 43 -1.72 11.86 -5.04
N VAL A 44 -0.66 12.42 -5.61
CA VAL A 44 0.61 12.60 -4.90
C VAL A 44 0.79 14.09 -4.73
N ASN A 45 0.58 14.59 -3.52
CA ASN A 45 0.73 16.01 -3.23
C ASN A 45 2.20 16.31 -2.98
N PHE A 46 2.82 17.03 -3.92
CA PHE A 46 4.11 17.70 -3.71
C PHE A 46 3.81 19.18 -3.53
N THR A 47 3.81 19.67 -2.29
CA THR A 47 3.67 21.11 -2.07
C THR A 47 5.05 21.75 -2.17
N SER A 48 5.24 22.64 -3.15
CA SER A 48 6.40 23.54 -3.14
C SER A 48 6.35 24.37 -1.86
N PRO A 49 7.48 24.65 -1.20
CA PRO A 49 7.48 25.47 0.01
C PRO A 49 6.98 26.87 -0.35
N SER A 50 5.71 27.14 -0.03
CA SER A 50 5.15 28.49 -0.08
C SER A 50 5.69 29.27 1.11
N GLY A 51 6.23 30.44 0.81
CA GLY A 51 7.18 31.17 1.65
C GLY A 51 6.64 31.55 3.03
N GLY A 52 7.51 31.40 4.02
CA GLY A 52 7.41 32.01 5.34
C GLY A 52 8.73 32.65 5.75
N SER A 53 8.68 33.97 5.90
CA SER A 53 9.62 34.91 6.52
C SER A 53 11.01 35.18 5.90
N ALA A 54 11.36 36.45 5.97
CA ALA A 54 12.38 37.16 5.21
C ALA A 54 13.80 36.89 5.71
N ALA A 55 14.63 36.29 4.85
CA ALA A 55 16.08 36.50 4.81
C ALA A 55 16.59 36.02 3.45
N HIS A 56 17.21 36.94 2.69
CA HIS A 56 18.01 36.74 1.48
C HIS A 56 17.99 35.32 0.88
N ARG A 57 17.05 35.02 -0.03
CA ARG A 57 17.08 33.78 -0.80
C ARG A 57 17.20 34.11 -2.28
N ARG A 58 18.23 33.56 -2.94
CA ARG A 58 18.36 33.58 -4.40
C ARG A 58 17.10 32.92 -4.98
N VAL A 59 16.46 33.59 -5.92
CA VAL A 59 15.37 33.01 -6.73
C VAL A 59 15.93 31.76 -7.41
N PRO A 60 15.31 30.58 -7.26
CA PRO A 60 15.73 29.38 -7.97
C PRO A 60 15.67 29.65 -9.48
N GLY A 61 16.74 29.32 -10.19
CA GLY A 61 16.79 29.52 -11.64
C GLY A 61 15.77 28.64 -12.38
N PRO A 62 15.40 28.99 -13.63
CA PRO A 62 14.44 28.23 -14.43
C PRO A 62 14.78 26.73 -14.54
N ASP A 63 16.07 26.42 -14.57
CA ASP A 63 16.64 25.07 -14.65
C ASP A 63 16.31 24.18 -13.43
N THR A 64 16.11 24.76 -12.23
CA THR A 64 15.68 24.02 -11.04
C THR A 64 14.19 23.71 -11.04
N ASN A 65 13.34 24.61 -11.58
CA ASN A 65 11.91 24.37 -11.71
C ASN A 65 11.60 23.35 -12.80
N GLU A 66 12.26 23.42 -13.96
CA GLU A 66 12.09 22.42 -15.02
C GLU A 66 12.49 21.01 -14.57
N LYS A 67 13.57 20.87 -13.77
CA LYS A 67 13.96 19.58 -13.18
C LYS A 67 12.95 19.06 -12.17
N LEU A 68 12.32 19.96 -11.40
CA LEU A 68 11.24 19.61 -10.46
C LEU A 68 9.96 19.19 -11.19
N GLU A 69 9.56 19.91 -12.23
CA GLU A 69 8.39 19.59 -13.06
C GLU A 69 8.58 18.28 -13.85
N LYS A 70 9.77 18.06 -14.40
CA LYS A 70 10.13 16.79 -15.04
C LYS A 70 10.05 15.64 -14.04
N TYR A 71 10.59 15.83 -12.84
CA TYR A 71 10.50 14.84 -11.76
C TYR A 71 9.04 14.56 -11.36
N GLN A 72 8.20 15.58 -11.25
CA GLN A 72 6.77 15.43 -10.95
C GLN A 72 6.05 14.60 -12.03
N LYS A 73 6.37 14.85 -13.31
CA LYS A 73 5.76 14.18 -14.46
C LYS A 73 6.19 12.71 -14.59
N GLU A 74 7.44 12.39 -14.28
CA GLU A 74 7.98 11.02 -14.26
C GLU A 74 7.27 10.17 -13.18
N GLN A 75 7.11 10.70 -11.96
CA GLN A 75 6.37 10.03 -10.89
C GLN A 75 4.90 9.78 -11.28
N GLN A 76 4.26 10.75 -11.92
CA GLN A 76 2.86 10.63 -12.34
C GLN A 76 2.68 9.58 -13.44
N LEU A 77 3.64 9.44 -14.36
CA LEU A 77 3.60 8.43 -15.43
C LEU A 77 3.79 7.00 -14.88
N SER A 78 4.62 6.83 -13.85
CA SER A 78 4.78 5.56 -13.14
C SER A 78 3.46 5.10 -12.51
N ILE A 79 2.70 6.05 -11.95
CA ILE A 79 1.37 5.80 -11.36
C ILE A 79 0.34 5.40 -12.42
N VAL A 80 0.29 6.09 -13.56
CA VAL A 80 -0.66 5.78 -14.65
C VAL A 80 -0.44 4.37 -15.21
N ASN A 81 0.81 3.92 -15.30
CA ASN A 81 1.12 2.57 -15.78
C ASN A 81 0.70 1.47 -14.80
N LEU A 82 0.66 1.77 -13.49
CA LEU A 82 0.17 0.84 -12.45
C LEU A 82 -1.36 0.69 -12.47
N GLN A 83 -2.09 1.65 -13.05
CA GLN A 83 -3.55 1.62 -13.17
C GLN A 83 -4.05 0.66 -14.26
N LYS A 84 -3.18 0.19 -15.16
CA LYS A 84 -3.59 -0.56 -16.36
C LYS A 84 -3.79 -2.06 -16.20
N THR A 85 -3.56 -2.66 -15.03
CA THR A 85 -3.58 -4.12 -14.90
C THR A 85 -4.07 -4.62 -13.54
N VAL A 86 -5.37 -4.55 -13.22
CA VAL A 86 -5.94 -5.30 -12.09
C VAL A 86 -7.40 -5.73 -12.36
N THR A 87 -7.60 -6.89 -12.98
CA THR A 87 -8.90 -7.60 -13.03
C THR A 87 -8.98 -8.76 -12.02
N LYS A 88 -7.92 -9.00 -11.23
CA LYS A 88 -7.80 -10.13 -10.29
C LYS A 88 -7.58 -9.62 -8.86
N ILE A 89 -8.22 -10.25 -7.87
CA ILE A 89 -7.96 -10.01 -6.45
C ILE A 89 -6.58 -10.58 -6.12
N ASP A 90 -5.55 -9.73 -6.20
CA ASP A 90 -4.17 -10.05 -5.85
C ASP A 90 -3.49 -8.82 -5.22
N TRP A 91 -2.30 -9.01 -4.65
CA TRP A 91 -1.49 -7.92 -4.14
C TRP A 91 -0.81 -7.16 -5.27
N SER A 92 -0.92 -5.85 -5.22
CA SER A 92 -0.15 -4.95 -6.09
C SER A 92 0.54 -3.89 -5.26
N SER A 93 1.80 -3.66 -5.58
CA SER A 93 2.67 -2.72 -4.90
C SER A 93 3.13 -1.62 -5.82
N VAL A 94 3.25 -0.45 -5.23
CA VAL A 94 3.81 0.74 -5.85
C VAL A 94 5.00 1.17 -5.02
N ARG A 95 6.08 1.58 -5.66
CA ARG A 95 7.32 2.00 -5.01
C ARG A 95 7.73 3.35 -5.56
N ALA A 96 8.08 4.29 -4.68
CA ALA A 96 8.58 5.58 -5.10
C ALA A 96 9.95 5.44 -5.81
N GLU A 97 10.28 6.34 -6.73
CA GLU A 97 11.56 6.25 -7.45
C GLU A 97 12.76 6.73 -6.61
N LYS A 98 12.51 7.58 -5.61
CA LYS A 98 13.56 8.14 -4.74
C LYS A 98 13.66 7.36 -3.42
N PRO A 99 14.89 7.11 -2.93
CA PRO A 99 15.10 6.44 -1.66
C PRO A 99 14.84 7.37 -0.46
N MET A 100 14.65 6.77 0.71
CA MET A 100 14.43 7.44 1.99
C MET A 100 15.58 8.37 2.40
N SER A 101 16.79 8.15 1.90
CA SER A 101 17.95 9.04 2.16
C SER A 101 17.75 10.48 1.67
N LYS A 102 16.79 10.72 0.77
CA LYS A 102 16.42 12.06 0.29
C LYS A 102 15.21 12.64 0.99
N ASN A 103 14.28 11.80 1.42
CA ASN A 103 13.07 12.18 2.12
C ASN A 103 12.74 11.08 3.15
N PRO A 104 13.16 11.25 4.41
CA PRO A 104 13.18 10.17 5.40
C PRO A 104 11.80 9.85 5.97
N TYR A 105 10.73 10.46 5.45
CA TYR A 105 9.37 10.29 5.93
C TYR A 105 8.33 10.57 4.85
N PHE A 106 7.25 9.81 4.86
CA PHE A 106 6.08 10.04 4.03
C PHE A 106 4.80 9.64 4.77
N GLU A 107 3.69 10.24 4.39
CA GLU A 107 2.36 9.92 4.90
C GLU A 107 1.47 9.38 3.78
N VAL A 108 0.53 8.52 4.16
CA VAL A 108 -0.48 7.97 3.26
C VAL A 108 -1.84 8.18 3.92
N LYS A 109 -2.70 8.94 3.24
CA LYS A 109 -4.11 9.08 3.62
C LYS A 109 -4.94 8.01 2.96
N ILE A 110 -5.75 7.30 3.74
CA ILE A 110 -6.64 6.27 3.22
C ILE A 110 -7.96 6.93 2.80
N LEU A 111 -8.24 6.90 1.49
CA LEU A 111 -9.45 7.52 0.92
C LEU A 111 -10.58 6.50 0.80
N GLU A 112 -10.26 5.30 0.34
CA GLU A 112 -11.19 4.18 0.21
C GLU A 112 -10.47 2.89 0.59
N LYS A 113 -11.17 1.96 1.24
CA LYS A 113 -10.61 0.67 1.66
C LYS A 113 -11.60 -0.45 1.37
N LYS A 114 -11.21 -1.35 0.47
CA LYS A 114 -11.94 -2.60 0.17
C LYS A 114 -11.12 -3.86 0.44
N GLY A 115 -9.80 -3.73 0.51
CA GLY A 115 -8.89 -4.82 0.84
C GLY A 115 -7.91 -4.47 1.96
N GLY A 116 -6.85 -5.29 2.04
CA GLY A 116 -5.67 -5.05 2.86
C GLY A 116 -4.81 -3.91 2.30
N ILE A 117 -4.18 -3.16 3.20
CA ILE A 117 -3.29 -2.04 2.90
C ILE A 117 -2.05 -2.19 3.76
N PHE A 118 -0.89 -2.15 3.12
CA PHE A 118 0.41 -2.21 3.79
C PHE A 118 1.24 -1.01 3.35
N ILE A 119 1.79 -0.29 4.32
CA ILE A 119 2.58 0.91 4.11
C ILE A 119 3.95 0.67 4.73
N GLY A 120 5.00 0.87 3.95
CA GLY A 120 6.33 0.49 4.40
C GLY A 120 7.43 0.89 3.45
N LEU A 121 8.54 0.17 3.55
CA LEU A 121 9.75 0.40 2.77
C LEU A 121 10.17 -0.88 2.07
N ALA A 122 10.63 -0.75 0.83
CA ALA A 122 11.12 -1.87 0.04
C ALA A 122 12.44 -1.53 -0.65
N THR A 123 13.27 -2.55 -0.90
CA THR A 123 14.40 -2.45 -1.83
C THR A 123 13.92 -2.43 -3.29
N LYS A 124 14.81 -2.10 -4.23
CA LYS A 124 14.51 -2.20 -5.69
C LYS A 124 14.22 -3.62 -6.15
N GLN A 125 14.73 -4.63 -5.45
CA GLN A 125 14.62 -6.04 -5.82
C GLN A 125 13.25 -6.64 -5.49
N MET A 126 12.45 -5.99 -4.62
CA MET A 126 11.12 -6.50 -4.28
C MET A 126 10.19 -6.49 -5.51
N PRO A 127 9.53 -7.63 -5.82
CA PRO A 127 8.55 -7.72 -6.90
C PRO A 127 7.29 -6.88 -6.62
N LEU A 128 6.85 -6.10 -7.60
CA LEU A 128 5.70 -5.20 -7.43
C LEU A 128 4.33 -5.89 -7.52
N ASN A 129 4.26 -7.14 -7.99
CA ASN A 129 3.07 -7.99 -7.92
C ASN A 129 3.02 -8.78 -6.59
N SER A 130 3.43 -8.15 -5.49
CA SER A 130 3.54 -8.78 -4.18
C SER A 130 3.33 -7.77 -3.05
N LEU A 131 3.48 -8.21 -1.81
CA LEU A 131 3.23 -7.47 -0.58
C LEU A 131 4.54 -6.93 0.04
N VAL A 132 4.57 -5.66 0.44
CA VAL A 132 5.65 -5.08 1.26
C VAL A 132 5.60 -5.67 2.68
N GLY A 133 6.75 -6.08 3.22
CA GLY A 133 6.88 -6.85 4.45
C GLY A 133 7.15 -8.35 4.20
N LEU A 134 6.61 -8.91 3.12
CA LEU A 134 6.70 -10.33 2.79
C LEU A 134 8.11 -10.76 2.34
N HIS A 135 8.89 -9.84 1.75
CA HIS A 135 10.21 -10.13 1.17
C HIS A 135 11.35 -9.62 2.05
N LYS A 136 12.49 -10.32 2.07
CA LYS A 136 13.68 -9.86 2.79
C LYS A 136 14.08 -8.43 2.35
N GLY A 137 14.47 -7.60 3.33
CA GLY A 137 14.80 -6.19 3.09
C GLY A 137 13.58 -5.30 2.90
N THR A 138 12.41 -5.70 3.40
CA THR A 138 11.19 -4.89 3.35
C THR A 138 10.51 -4.85 4.70
N VAL A 139 10.17 -3.66 5.18
CA VAL A 139 9.45 -3.46 6.45
C VAL A 139 8.07 -2.91 6.14
N ALA A 140 7.06 -3.23 6.95
CA ALA A 140 5.71 -2.74 6.70
C ALA A 140 4.87 -2.60 7.96
N TYR A 141 3.89 -1.71 7.90
CA TYR A 141 2.76 -1.62 8.79
C TYR A 141 1.49 -1.95 8.01
N GLY A 142 0.84 -3.05 8.37
CA GLY A 142 -0.40 -3.51 7.81
C GLY A 142 -1.61 -2.97 8.56
N ASN A 143 -2.72 -2.83 7.85
CA ASN A 143 -3.97 -2.33 8.42
C ASN A 143 -4.65 -3.32 9.39
N TRP A 144 -4.07 -4.51 9.57
CA TRP A 144 -4.57 -5.61 10.40
C TRP A 144 -3.75 -5.76 11.67
N ASP A 145 -3.34 -4.64 12.28
CA ASP A 145 -2.65 -4.56 13.58
C ASP A 145 -1.19 -5.02 13.60
N ASP A 146 -0.56 -5.14 12.43
CA ASP A 146 0.70 -5.85 12.28
C ASP A 146 1.87 -4.98 11.77
N PHE A 147 3.00 -5.05 12.46
CA PHE A 147 4.31 -4.65 11.92
C PHE A 147 5.06 -5.88 11.40
N TRP A 148 5.64 -5.78 10.21
CA TRP A 148 6.39 -6.84 9.54
C TRP A 148 7.89 -6.52 9.48
N ASP A 149 8.71 -7.57 9.52
CA ASP A 149 10.18 -7.55 9.39
C ASP A 149 10.94 -7.00 10.61
N HIS A 150 10.46 -7.33 11.81
CA HIS A 150 11.12 -6.99 13.05
C HIS A 150 11.13 -8.19 14.01
N GLU A 151 12.24 -8.93 13.99
CA GLU A 151 12.46 -10.04 14.92
C GLU A 151 12.66 -9.49 16.34
N VAL A 152 11.73 -9.79 17.24
CA VAL A 152 11.80 -9.46 18.67
C VAL A 152 11.35 -10.67 19.48
N GLU A 153 11.78 -10.75 20.74
CA GLU A 153 11.37 -11.85 21.62
C GLU A 153 9.84 -11.95 21.70
N GLY A 154 9.30 -13.12 21.38
CA GLY A 154 7.86 -13.38 21.40
C GLY A 154 7.07 -12.88 20.19
N CYS A 155 7.71 -12.38 19.13
CA CYS A 155 6.99 -12.09 17.89
C CYS A 155 6.49 -13.38 17.21
N GLY A 156 5.39 -13.27 16.46
CA GLY A 156 4.94 -14.35 15.60
C GLY A 156 5.77 -14.40 14.32
N HIS A 157 5.63 -15.50 13.58
CA HIS A 157 6.21 -15.64 12.25
C HIS A 157 5.12 -16.02 11.25
N TRP A 158 5.12 -15.35 10.10
CA TRP A 158 4.25 -15.74 9.00
C TRP A 158 4.72 -17.06 8.38
N SER A 159 3.93 -17.65 7.49
CA SER A 159 4.23 -18.95 6.86
C SER A 159 5.57 -19.01 6.12
N ASN A 160 6.09 -17.85 5.69
CA ASN A 160 7.39 -17.71 5.06
C ASN A 160 8.53 -17.38 6.05
N GLY A 161 8.28 -17.50 7.35
CA GLY A 161 9.23 -17.23 8.42
C GLY A 161 9.53 -15.75 8.66
N ARG A 162 8.74 -14.83 8.09
CA ARG A 162 8.93 -13.39 8.34
C ARG A 162 8.35 -13.03 9.70
N PRO A 163 9.09 -12.29 10.55
CA PRO A 163 8.58 -11.88 11.85
C PRO A 163 7.45 -10.86 11.71
N VAL A 164 6.43 -11.04 12.54
CA VAL A 164 5.23 -10.21 12.61
C VAL A 164 4.93 -9.87 14.06
N ILE A 165 4.74 -8.59 14.33
CA ILE A 165 4.37 -8.06 15.65
C ILE A 165 2.95 -7.52 15.54
N GLY A 166 1.98 -8.24 16.11
CA GLY A 166 0.58 -7.83 16.18
C GLY A 166 0.30 -6.81 17.29
N GLY A 167 -0.98 -6.47 17.45
CA GLY A 167 -1.46 -5.58 18.52
C GLY A 167 -1.13 -4.10 18.32
N LYS A 168 -0.78 -3.71 17.09
CA LYS A 168 -0.65 -2.30 16.67
C LYS A 168 -2.02 -1.72 16.36
N PRO A 169 -2.19 -0.38 16.37
CA PRO A 169 -3.49 0.20 16.03
C PRO A 169 -3.98 -0.25 14.64
N LEU A 170 -5.26 -0.61 14.52
CA LEU A 170 -5.85 -0.78 13.19
C LEU A 170 -5.91 0.56 12.46
N PHE A 171 -5.92 0.58 11.14
CA PHE A 171 -6.19 1.80 10.37
C PHE A 171 -7.11 1.55 9.17
N GLY A 172 -7.83 2.60 8.77
CA GLY A 172 -8.83 2.53 7.71
C GLY A 172 -9.12 3.88 7.07
N VAL A 173 -10.26 3.97 6.39
CA VAL A 173 -10.70 5.18 5.69
C VAL A 173 -10.67 6.38 6.64
N GLY A 174 -10.05 7.48 6.18
CA GLY A 174 -9.91 8.72 6.93
C GLY A 174 -8.60 8.83 7.74
N ASP A 175 -7.97 7.70 8.09
CA ASP A 175 -6.69 7.71 8.79
C ASP A 175 -5.54 8.18 7.88
N VAL A 176 -4.54 8.80 8.50
CA VAL A 176 -3.24 9.10 7.90
C VAL A 176 -2.18 8.27 8.59
N VAL A 177 -1.49 7.44 7.81
CA VAL A 177 -0.44 6.55 8.31
C VAL A 177 0.89 7.00 7.74
N GLY A 178 1.87 7.21 8.60
CA GLY A 178 3.21 7.62 8.21
C GLY A 178 4.23 6.52 8.39
N CYS A 179 5.24 6.53 7.52
CA CYS A 179 6.39 5.63 7.59
C CYS A 179 7.67 6.42 7.30
N GLY A 180 8.71 6.18 8.11
CA GLY A 180 9.97 6.87 8.01
C GLY A 180 11.14 6.08 8.57
N VAL A 181 12.33 6.65 8.38
CA VAL A 181 13.59 6.14 8.92
C VAL A 181 14.33 7.29 9.57
N ASN A 182 14.71 7.13 10.84
CA ASN A 182 15.68 8.01 11.45
C ASN A 182 17.05 7.73 10.83
N LEU A 183 17.56 8.68 10.05
CA LEU A 183 18.78 8.47 9.25
C LEU A 183 20.05 8.36 10.10
N LYS A 184 20.01 8.75 11.38
CA LYS A 184 21.15 8.69 12.28
C LYS A 184 21.37 7.28 12.85
N ASN A 185 20.30 6.59 13.20
CA ASN A 185 20.37 5.29 13.88
C ASN A 185 19.65 4.15 13.14
N GLY A 186 19.01 4.41 12.00
CA GLY A 186 18.28 3.42 11.21
C GLY A 186 16.97 2.96 11.86
N GLN A 187 16.45 3.69 12.85
CA GLN A 187 15.18 3.34 13.48
C GLN A 187 14.00 3.58 12.53
N ILE A 188 13.09 2.62 12.42
CA ILE A 188 11.82 2.80 11.71
C ILE A 188 10.90 3.69 12.55
N ILE A 189 10.22 4.62 11.89
CA ILE A 189 9.23 5.49 12.50
C ILE A 189 7.90 5.20 11.81
N ASN A 190 6.93 4.68 12.56
CA ASN A 190 5.56 4.52 12.09
C ASN A 190 4.67 5.48 12.88
N THR A 191 3.72 6.10 12.21
CA THR A 191 2.78 7.03 12.84
C THR A 191 1.36 6.74 12.39
N LYS A 192 0.40 7.13 13.21
CA LYS A 192 -1.01 7.15 12.85
C LYS A 192 -1.60 8.48 13.32
N ASN A 193 -2.25 9.22 12.42
CA ASN A 193 -2.95 10.47 12.70
C ASN A 193 -2.10 11.49 13.47
N GLY A 194 -0.82 11.62 13.08
CA GLY A 194 0.14 12.52 13.72
C GLY A 194 0.77 12.01 15.02
N GLU A 195 0.42 10.81 15.50
CA GLU A 195 1.01 10.20 16.69
C GLU A 195 2.02 9.11 16.32
N ARG A 196 3.18 9.13 16.98
CA ARG A 196 4.22 8.12 16.79
C ARG A 196 3.82 6.83 17.51
N LEU A 197 3.88 5.72 16.78
CA LEU A 197 3.68 4.38 17.32
C LEU A 197 4.96 3.88 17.99
N ASP A 198 4.83 2.95 18.94
CA ASP A 198 6.01 2.36 19.58
C ASP A 198 6.84 1.56 18.55
N THR A 199 7.94 2.18 18.16
CA THR A 199 8.95 1.65 17.24
C THR A 199 10.34 1.59 17.87
N ALA A 200 10.44 1.63 19.21
CA ALA A 200 11.72 1.69 19.92
C ALA A 200 12.70 0.58 19.53
N ASN A 201 12.17 -0.60 19.19
CA ASN A 201 12.94 -1.80 18.86
C ASN A 201 12.94 -2.14 17.36
N LEU A 202 12.48 -1.23 16.50
CA LEU A 202 12.37 -1.46 15.06
C LEU A 202 13.50 -0.73 14.33
N PHE A 203 14.46 -1.49 13.79
CA PHE A 203 15.61 -0.95 13.07
C PHE A 203 15.74 -1.60 11.70
N VAL A 204 16.19 -0.83 10.71
CA VAL A 204 16.64 -1.40 9.44
C VAL A 204 18.08 -1.84 9.57
N SER A 205 18.32 -3.13 9.30
CA SER A 205 19.62 -3.77 9.48
C SER A 205 20.51 -3.75 8.23
N PHE A 206 20.04 -3.21 7.11
CA PHE A 206 20.66 -3.42 5.81
C PHE A 206 21.10 -2.11 5.12
N ALA A 207 22.26 -2.18 4.46
CA ALA A 207 22.93 -1.06 3.78
C ALA A 207 22.30 -0.68 2.42
N ALA A 208 21.18 -1.30 2.03
CA ALA A 208 20.56 -1.08 0.74
C ALA A 208 19.63 0.15 0.77
N ASP A 209 19.53 0.83 -0.37
CA ASP A 209 18.57 1.92 -0.56
C ASP A 209 17.13 1.41 -0.33
N LEU A 210 16.47 2.02 0.65
CA LEU A 210 15.06 1.80 0.95
C LEU A 210 14.21 2.84 0.25
N PHE A 211 13.08 2.41 -0.30
CA PHE A 211 12.13 3.25 -1.02
C PHE A 211 10.75 3.15 -0.37
N PRO A 212 10.02 4.28 -0.24
CA PRO A 212 8.60 4.25 0.10
C PRO A 212 7.84 3.25 -0.76
N CYS A 213 7.05 2.40 -0.13
CA CYS A 213 6.28 1.37 -0.82
C CYS A 213 4.91 1.18 -0.16
N VAL A 214 3.87 1.04 -0.99
CA VAL A 214 2.50 0.75 -0.54
C VAL A 214 2.00 -0.45 -1.30
N SER A 215 1.40 -1.42 -0.61
CA SER A 215 0.74 -2.58 -1.20
C SER A 215 -0.75 -2.54 -0.91
N LEU A 216 -1.55 -2.79 -1.95
CA LEU A 216 -3.01 -2.85 -1.88
C LEU A 216 -3.47 -4.23 -2.33
N LEU A 217 -4.45 -4.80 -1.62
CA LEU A 217 -5.09 -6.05 -2.01
C LEU A 217 -6.36 -5.75 -2.81
N GLY A 218 -6.35 -6.12 -4.08
CA GLY A 218 -7.51 -6.01 -4.96
C GLY A 218 -7.89 -4.57 -5.35
N PRO A 219 -8.93 -4.44 -6.20
CA PRO A 219 -9.38 -3.17 -6.74
C PRO A 219 -10.13 -2.32 -5.71
N TYR A 220 -10.44 -1.06 -6.07
CA TYR A 220 -11.29 -0.15 -5.28
C TYR A 220 -10.75 0.27 -3.90
N THR A 221 -9.45 0.12 -3.69
CA THR A 221 -8.75 0.77 -2.59
C THR A 221 -8.04 2.00 -3.14
N ALA A 222 -8.23 3.13 -2.46
CA ALA A 222 -7.72 4.42 -2.91
C ALA A 222 -6.95 5.10 -1.77
N ILE A 223 -5.77 5.61 -2.12
CA ILE A 223 -4.88 6.30 -1.18
C ILE A 223 -4.35 7.59 -1.80
N GLU A 224 -3.91 8.49 -0.93
CA GLU A 224 -3.16 9.68 -1.30
C GLU A 224 -1.82 9.65 -0.57
N ALA A 225 -0.72 9.70 -1.33
CA ALA A 225 0.62 9.74 -0.77
C ALA A 225 1.11 11.19 -0.66
N ASN A 226 1.67 11.52 0.49
CA ASN A 226 2.21 12.82 0.83
C ASN A 226 3.70 12.67 1.16
N PHE A 227 4.55 13.24 0.30
CA PHE A 227 6.00 13.28 0.50
C PHE A 227 6.45 14.62 1.08
N GLY A 228 5.51 15.38 1.65
CA GLY A 228 5.77 16.61 2.38
C GLY A 228 5.71 17.89 1.54
N PRO A 229 6.16 19.01 2.14
CA PRO A 229 6.64 19.13 3.52
C PRO A 229 5.54 19.12 4.61
N ASN A 230 4.27 19.22 4.23
CA ASN A 230 3.17 19.39 5.18
C ASN A 230 2.66 18.04 5.68
N PHE A 231 3.10 17.62 6.87
CA PHE A 231 2.70 16.35 7.50
C PHE A 231 1.72 16.59 8.66
N GLN A 232 0.92 15.59 9.01
CA GLN A 232 0.21 15.58 10.29
C GLN A 232 1.17 15.30 11.45
N PHE A 233 2.15 14.41 11.24
CA PHE A 233 3.20 14.17 12.22
C PHE A 233 4.20 15.33 12.24
N ASN A 234 4.55 15.78 13.45
CA ASN A 234 5.61 16.75 13.63
C ASN A 234 6.99 16.08 13.54
N ILE A 235 7.60 16.15 12.36
CA ILE A 235 8.91 15.52 12.08
C ILE A 235 10.05 16.05 12.96
N ALA A 236 9.89 17.23 13.60
CA ALA A 236 10.86 17.74 14.57
C ALA A 236 10.99 16.82 15.81
N ASP A 237 10.01 15.96 16.05
CA ASP A 237 9.96 15.05 17.19
C ASP A 237 10.74 13.73 16.95
N GLY A 238 11.62 13.67 15.94
CA GLY A 238 12.74 12.72 15.94
C GLY A 238 13.00 11.90 14.67
N ILE A 239 12.95 12.54 13.48
CA ILE A 239 13.44 11.95 12.22
C ILE A 239 14.89 12.34 11.95
#